data_AF-A0A6G0XQ64-F1
#
_entry.id   AF-A0A6G0XQ64-F1
#
_cell.length_a   1.000
_cell.length_b   1.000
_cell.length_c   1.000
_cell.angle_alpha   90.00
_cell.angle_beta   90.00
_cell.angle_gamma   90.00
#
_symmetry.space_group_name_H-M   'P 1'
#
loop_
_entity.id
_entity.type
_entity.pdbx_description
1 polymer ?
#
loop_
_entity_poly.entity_id
_entity_poly.type
_entity_poly.pdbx_seq_one_letter_code
_entity_poly.pdbx_strand_id
1 'polypeptide(L)'
;MTTHQRRWPGDNPNGEKTEPVGLPHGTVLGSFHGVEGYNNNYKNNPHATDENYDGSNFLDGVCTGMKWQCVEYARRYWIVNKGVVLPSLSWAAHIWDRITHVSRRHDFAIVPLLKFPNGSTEKPLVGDLLVYQSTPNQWVGHVAVVADIVEKEDGQKALYVAEQNVHNNRLWIGGHYADKLPLHIGTSDDGKLTYTITHPDPDLVLDGWVRADLDNAVFRAPWTRPAPRLPVSGIYDQESAIALQKFVGSFPDGSHGGMTNTDIRNVLRQYGEPNEAPKSPNVHELLSSLRLFLKRHSALSSPTNDNAVPDLNECPGNTRCVCRVIMREEIGEEPAPTPCNTTKALQTFLNNVHHPHDLRSAVQLVQQS
;
A
#
# COMPACT_ATOMS: atom_id res chain seq x y z
N MET A 1 10.31 -30.45 11.54
CA MET A 1 11.58 -29.70 11.44
C MET A 1 11.25 -28.23 11.55
N THR A 2 11.91 -27.57 12.48
CA THR A 2 11.55 -26.28 13.09
C THR A 2 11.51 -25.12 12.10
N THR A 3 10.43 -24.35 12.23
CA THR A 3 10.13 -23.03 11.64
C THR A 3 11.37 -22.20 11.32
N HIS A 4 11.53 -21.89 10.03
CA HIS A 4 12.36 -20.78 9.57
C HIS A 4 11.88 -19.49 10.26
N GLN A 5 12.53 -19.13 11.36
CA GLN A 5 12.41 -17.80 11.95
C GLN A 5 12.74 -16.79 10.86
N ARG A 6 11.82 -15.85 10.64
CA ARG A 6 12.00 -14.69 9.76
C ARG A 6 13.26 -13.96 10.23
N ARG A 7 14.38 -14.17 9.55
CA ARG A 7 15.58 -13.35 9.74
C ARG A 7 15.27 -11.97 9.19
N TRP A 8 15.36 -10.95 10.04
CA TRP A 8 15.30 -9.57 9.59
C TRP A 8 16.68 -9.17 9.05
N PRO A 9 16.76 -8.17 8.16
CA PRO A 9 18.05 -7.63 7.73
C PRO A 9 18.87 -7.18 8.95
N GLY A 10 20.02 -7.82 9.20
CA GLY A 10 20.94 -7.49 10.30
C GLY A 10 20.97 -8.45 11.51
N ASP A 11 20.32 -9.62 11.45
CA ASP A 11 20.45 -10.64 12.50
C ASP A 11 21.82 -11.33 12.47
N ASN A 12 22.50 -11.40 13.62
CA ASN A 12 23.79 -12.07 13.77
C ASN A 12 23.67 -13.60 13.50
N PRO A 13 24.70 -14.26 12.93
CA PRO A 13 24.66 -15.69 12.64
C PRO A 13 24.36 -16.58 13.85
N ASN A 14 24.66 -16.09 15.05
CA ASN A 14 24.63 -16.84 16.31
C ASN A 14 23.35 -16.63 17.13
N GLY A 15 22.40 -15.81 16.67
CA GLY A 15 21.11 -15.60 17.36
C GLY A 15 21.17 -14.73 18.63
N GLU A 16 22.33 -14.17 18.98
CA GLU A 16 22.44 -13.17 20.05
C GLU A 16 21.78 -11.86 19.61
N LYS A 17 20.71 -11.47 20.34
CA LYS A 17 20.11 -10.15 20.23
C LYS A 17 21.02 -9.17 20.96
N THR A 18 21.63 -8.24 20.22
CA THR A 18 22.37 -7.13 20.83
C THR A 18 21.44 -6.30 21.70
N GLU A 19 21.97 -5.71 22.78
CA GLU A 19 21.26 -4.74 23.60
C GLU A 19 20.68 -3.63 22.71
N PRO A 20 19.35 -3.39 22.74
CA PRO A 20 18.71 -2.42 21.87
C PRO A 20 19.17 -0.99 22.21
N VAL A 21 19.94 -0.38 21.32
CA VAL A 21 20.38 1.02 21.46
C VAL A 21 19.41 1.97 20.75
N GLY A 22 19.12 3.10 21.40
CA GLY A 22 18.30 4.19 20.86
C GLY A 22 16.83 4.16 21.31
N LEU A 23 16.05 5.12 20.83
CA LEU A 23 14.61 5.24 21.10
C LEU A 23 13.89 3.95 20.69
N PRO A 24 12.90 3.48 21.47
CA PRO A 24 12.08 2.32 21.09
C PRO A 24 11.39 2.52 19.74
N HIS A 25 11.22 1.44 18.97
CA HIS A 25 10.36 1.43 17.79
C HIS A 25 8.97 1.98 18.12
N GLY A 26 8.44 2.87 17.29
CA GLY A 26 7.13 3.48 17.53
C GLY A 26 7.12 4.64 18.52
N THR A 27 8.28 5.07 19.03
CA THR A 27 8.37 6.36 19.74
C THR A 27 8.02 7.50 18.80
N VAL A 28 7.15 8.42 19.22
CA VAL A 28 6.85 9.65 18.45
C VAL A 28 8.09 10.53 18.42
N LEU A 29 8.54 10.88 17.21
CA LEU A 29 9.67 11.76 16.97
C LEU A 29 9.24 13.22 16.76
N GLY A 30 8.04 13.44 16.19
CA GLY A 30 7.48 14.74 15.90
C GLY A 30 6.14 14.62 15.18
N SER A 31 5.56 15.73 14.75
CA SER A 31 4.30 15.76 14.03
C SER A 31 4.25 16.91 13.04
N PHE A 32 3.79 16.64 11.82
CA PHE A 32 3.59 17.65 10.79
C PHE A 32 2.15 17.61 10.28
N HIS A 33 1.46 18.76 10.33
CA HIS A 33 0.02 18.88 10.02
C HIS A 33 -0.84 17.77 10.65
N GLY A 34 -0.63 17.51 11.95
CA GLY A 34 -1.39 16.50 12.70
C GLY A 34 -1.01 15.06 12.41
N VAL A 35 0.08 14.80 11.68
CA VAL A 35 0.55 13.47 11.33
C VAL A 35 1.87 13.19 12.04
N GLU A 36 1.83 12.28 13.02
CA GLU A 36 3.01 11.90 13.80
C GLU A 36 4.01 11.10 12.97
N GLY A 37 5.30 11.42 13.12
CA GLY A 37 6.41 10.60 12.64
C GLY A 37 6.93 9.73 13.77
N TYR A 38 7.15 8.45 13.50
CA TYR A 38 7.57 7.48 14.50
C TYR A 38 8.97 6.93 14.24
N ASN A 39 9.59 6.47 15.31
CA ASN A 39 10.89 5.87 15.26
C ASN A 39 10.87 4.48 14.60
N ASN A 40 11.68 4.29 13.54
CA ASN A 40 11.71 3.05 12.78
C ASN A 40 12.89 2.14 13.11
N ASN A 41 13.13 1.85 14.38
CA ASN A 41 14.18 0.92 14.79
C ASN A 41 13.61 -0.50 15.01
N TYR A 42 13.58 -1.35 13.98
CA TYR A 42 13.05 -2.71 14.15
C TYR A 42 13.82 -3.58 15.14
N LYS A 43 15.10 -3.28 15.40
CA LYS A 43 15.94 -4.06 16.33
C LYS A 43 15.42 -4.00 17.76
N ASN A 44 14.71 -2.93 18.12
CA ASN A 44 14.13 -2.74 19.45
C ASN A 44 12.60 -2.64 19.41
N ASN A 45 11.98 -3.35 18.46
CA ASN A 45 10.52 -3.41 18.36
C ASN A 45 9.90 -4.20 19.54
N PRO A 46 9.10 -3.56 20.42
CA PRO A 46 8.52 -4.23 21.58
C PRO A 46 7.51 -5.31 21.20
N HIS A 47 6.97 -5.27 19.98
CA HIS A 47 5.99 -6.22 19.45
C HIS A 47 6.62 -7.32 18.59
N ALA A 48 7.95 -7.40 18.51
CA ALA A 48 8.64 -8.33 17.61
C ALA A 48 8.33 -9.81 17.91
N THR A 49 7.91 -10.14 19.13
CA THR A 49 7.56 -11.50 19.57
C THR A 49 6.05 -11.77 19.58
N ASP A 50 5.20 -10.78 19.29
CA ASP A 50 3.76 -10.97 19.28
C ASP A 50 3.38 -11.81 18.05
N GLU A 51 2.73 -12.96 18.27
CA GLU A 51 2.36 -13.91 17.20
C GLU A 51 1.45 -13.28 16.12
N ASN A 52 0.68 -12.25 16.51
CA ASN A 52 -0.26 -11.55 15.65
C ASN A 52 0.31 -10.25 15.04
N TYR A 53 1.58 -9.90 15.32
CA TYR A 53 2.20 -8.70 14.77
C TYR A 53 2.66 -8.93 13.33
N ASP A 54 2.07 -8.21 12.38
CA ASP A 54 2.50 -8.17 10.98
C ASP A 54 3.24 -6.89 10.59
N GLY A 55 3.37 -5.95 11.53
CA GLY A 55 3.96 -4.65 11.29
C GLY A 55 3.10 -3.68 10.47
N SER A 56 1.83 -3.98 10.19
CA SER A 56 0.95 -3.05 9.46
C SER A 56 0.45 -1.92 10.35
N ASN A 57 0.34 -0.72 9.76
CA ASN A 57 -0.39 0.41 10.34
C ASN A 57 -1.71 0.66 9.59
N PHE A 58 -2.73 1.10 10.32
CA PHE A 58 -4.05 1.38 9.77
C PHE A 58 -4.56 2.74 10.26
N LEU A 59 -5.20 3.49 9.36
CA LEU A 59 -5.92 4.72 9.66
C LEU A 59 -7.36 4.56 9.13
N ASP A 60 -8.34 4.59 10.03
CA ASP A 60 -9.77 4.42 9.71
C ASP A 60 -10.04 3.22 8.79
N GLY A 61 -9.45 2.07 9.13
CA GLY A 61 -9.58 0.84 8.37
C GLY A 61 -8.72 0.75 7.10
N VAL A 62 -8.04 1.81 6.67
CA VAL A 62 -7.14 1.82 5.51
C VAL A 62 -5.71 1.52 5.97
N CYS A 63 -5.09 0.48 5.41
CA CYS A 63 -3.66 0.20 5.64
C CYS A 63 -2.80 1.35 5.11
N THR A 64 -2.08 2.02 6.00
CA THR A 64 -1.17 3.10 5.61
C THR A 64 0.20 2.56 5.22
N GLY A 65 0.59 1.36 5.64
CA GLY A 65 1.86 0.71 5.27
C GLY A 65 2.49 -0.03 6.45
N MET A 66 3.76 -0.42 6.30
CA MET A 66 4.51 -1.04 7.38
C MET A 66 4.99 0.02 8.39
N LYS A 67 4.70 -0.19 9.68
CA LYS A 67 5.25 0.56 10.81
C LYS A 67 6.77 0.41 10.86
N TRP A 68 7.59 1.46 10.79
CA TRP A 68 7.29 2.87 10.52
C TRP A 68 8.12 3.34 9.33
N GLN A 69 7.85 2.74 8.17
CA GLN A 69 8.55 2.98 6.92
C GLN A 69 8.21 4.36 6.32
N CYS A 70 9.05 4.82 5.39
CA CYS A 70 8.85 6.10 4.70
C CYS A 70 7.54 6.15 3.89
N VAL A 71 7.21 5.07 3.17
CA VAL A 71 5.95 4.96 2.40
C VAL A 71 4.73 5.01 3.31
N GLU A 72 4.82 4.45 4.53
CA GLU A 72 3.75 4.49 5.51
C GLU A 72 3.41 5.93 5.91
N TYR A 73 4.44 6.72 6.23
CA TYR A 73 4.28 8.12 6.58
C TYR A 73 3.69 8.94 5.43
N ALA A 74 4.28 8.82 4.23
CA ALA A 74 3.83 9.55 3.05
C ALA A 74 2.36 9.24 2.71
N ARG A 75 1.97 7.95 2.74
CA ARG A 75 0.58 7.53 2.49
C ARG A 75 -0.36 8.07 3.57
N ARG A 76 0.01 7.94 4.85
CA ARG A 76 -0.79 8.46 5.96
C ARG A 76 -0.96 9.97 5.89
N TYR A 77 0.10 10.71 5.56
CA TYR A 77 0.06 12.16 5.39
C TYR A 77 -0.91 12.60 4.29
N TRP A 78 -0.85 11.98 3.11
CA TRP A 78 -1.79 12.27 2.03
C TRP A 78 -3.23 11.85 2.33
N ILE A 79 -3.45 10.79 3.10
CA ILE A 79 -4.81 10.44 3.56
C ILE A 79 -5.37 11.55 4.43
N VAL A 80 -4.63 11.99 5.44
CA VAL A 80 -5.08 12.99 6.41
C VAL A 80 -5.26 14.36 5.77
N ASN A 81 -4.29 14.81 4.97
CA ASN A 81 -4.21 16.20 4.52
C ASN A 81 -4.72 16.43 3.09
N LYS A 82 -4.80 15.39 2.25
CA LYS A 82 -5.24 15.49 0.86
C LYS A 82 -6.42 14.58 0.52
N GLY A 83 -6.84 13.70 1.44
CA GLY A 83 -7.94 12.76 1.20
C GLY A 83 -7.65 11.76 0.07
N VAL A 84 -6.38 11.47 -0.23
CA VAL A 84 -5.97 10.54 -1.30
C VAL A 84 -5.08 9.42 -0.76
N VAL A 85 -5.13 8.27 -1.41
CA VAL A 85 -4.44 7.04 -1.00
C VAL A 85 -3.43 6.64 -2.05
N LEU A 86 -2.14 6.63 -1.70
CA LEU A 86 -1.10 5.99 -2.49
C LEU A 86 -1.39 4.49 -2.61
N PRO A 87 -1.30 3.87 -3.80
CA PRO A 87 -1.49 2.43 -3.95
C PRO A 87 -0.42 1.63 -3.18
N SER A 88 -0.64 0.33 -2.99
CA SER A 88 0.35 -0.58 -2.39
C SER A 88 1.59 -0.70 -3.28
N LEU A 89 2.78 -0.54 -2.70
CA LEU A 89 4.07 -0.54 -3.40
C LEU A 89 5.10 -1.29 -2.57
N SER A 90 5.98 -2.04 -3.23
CA SER A 90 7.10 -2.71 -2.58
C SER A 90 8.22 -1.72 -2.22
N TRP A 91 8.50 -0.76 -3.11
CA TRP A 91 9.62 0.18 -3.02
C TRP A 91 9.11 1.62 -3.16
N ALA A 92 9.74 2.55 -2.45
CA ALA A 92 9.38 3.96 -2.50
C ALA A 92 9.66 4.57 -3.89
N ALA A 93 10.76 4.16 -4.54
CA ALA A 93 11.10 4.58 -5.90
C ALA A 93 9.98 4.31 -6.92
N HIS A 94 9.14 3.28 -6.71
CA HIS A 94 8.03 2.98 -7.62
C HIS A 94 6.98 4.09 -7.69
N ILE A 95 6.91 5.01 -6.71
CA ILE A 95 6.07 6.21 -6.80
C ILE A 95 6.45 7.01 -8.05
N TRP A 96 7.75 7.09 -8.35
CA TRP A 96 8.27 7.77 -9.53
C TRP A 96 8.16 6.93 -10.81
N ASP A 97 8.53 5.65 -10.77
CA ASP A 97 8.65 4.88 -12.02
C ASP A 97 7.33 4.28 -12.53
N ARG A 98 6.41 3.96 -11.62
CA ARG A 98 5.26 3.09 -11.93
C ARG A 98 3.92 3.77 -11.66
N ILE A 99 3.86 4.69 -10.69
CA ILE A 99 2.57 5.22 -10.26
C ILE A 99 2.23 6.51 -10.97
N THR A 100 1.15 6.49 -11.75
CA THR A 100 0.67 7.65 -12.52
C THR A 100 -0.47 8.39 -11.85
N HIS A 101 -1.09 7.79 -10.83
CA HIS A 101 -2.26 8.36 -10.16
C HIS A 101 -2.50 7.69 -8.80
N VAL A 102 -3.34 8.33 -7.99
CA VAL A 102 -3.82 7.85 -6.68
C VAL A 102 -5.34 7.78 -6.64
N SER A 103 -5.89 7.17 -5.59
CA SER A 103 -7.34 7.10 -5.40
C SER A 103 -7.80 8.08 -4.33
N ARG A 104 -8.82 8.89 -4.62
CA ARG A 104 -9.48 9.73 -3.61
C ARG A 104 -10.26 8.86 -2.64
N ARG A 105 -10.12 9.08 -1.33
CA ARG A 105 -10.64 8.19 -0.28
C ARG A 105 -12.18 8.07 -0.30
N HIS A 106 -12.85 9.19 -0.55
CA HIS A 106 -14.30 9.30 -0.42
C HIS A 106 -15.07 8.61 -1.54
N ASP A 107 -14.57 8.63 -2.76
CA ASP A 107 -15.29 8.16 -3.96
C ASP A 107 -14.40 7.32 -4.92
N PHE A 108 -13.14 7.11 -4.56
CA PHE A 108 -12.12 6.45 -5.40
C PHE A 108 -11.93 7.06 -6.79
N ALA A 109 -12.24 8.35 -6.95
CA ALA A 109 -11.85 9.08 -8.14
C ALA A 109 -10.35 8.91 -8.40
N ILE A 110 -10.01 8.73 -9.68
CA ILE A 110 -8.63 8.67 -10.17
C ILE A 110 -8.09 10.09 -10.11
N VAL A 111 -7.10 10.30 -9.25
CA VAL A 111 -6.41 11.58 -9.10
C VAL A 111 -5.04 11.45 -9.75
N PRO A 112 -4.79 12.11 -10.90
CA PRO A 112 -3.49 12.06 -11.57
C PRO A 112 -2.34 12.52 -10.65
N LEU A 113 -1.16 11.95 -10.86
CA LEU A 113 0.08 12.41 -10.23
C LEU A 113 0.90 13.20 -11.24
N LEU A 114 1.14 14.48 -10.95
CA LEU A 114 2.11 15.30 -11.65
C LEU A 114 3.50 14.99 -11.10
N LYS A 115 4.47 14.79 -12.00
CA LYS A 115 5.87 14.49 -11.65
C LYS A 115 6.76 15.57 -12.21
N PHE A 116 7.54 16.18 -11.34
CA PHE A 116 8.42 17.28 -11.68
C PHE A 116 9.86 16.85 -11.39
N PRO A 117 10.67 16.59 -12.43
CA PRO A 117 12.04 16.14 -12.25
C PRO A 117 12.85 17.14 -11.43
N ASN A 118 13.87 16.67 -10.71
CA ASN A 118 14.79 17.56 -10.02
C ASN A 118 15.48 18.50 -11.02
N GLY A 119 15.47 19.81 -10.75
CA GLY A 119 15.87 20.85 -11.72
C GLY A 119 14.73 21.35 -12.63
N SER A 120 13.49 20.90 -12.40
CA SER A 120 12.30 21.40 -13.10
C SER A 120 12.05 22.89 -12.82
N THR A 121 11.30 23.53 -13.71
CA THR A 121 10.83 24.92 -13.58
C THR A 121 9.66 25.10 -12.64
N GLU A 122 9.00 24.00 -12.27
CA GLU A 122 7.92 24.00 -11.30
C GLU A 122 8.50 24.07 -9.89
N LYS A 123 7.91 24.89 -9.02
CA LYS A 123 8.38 24.98 -7.64
C LYS A 123 7.80 23.81 -6.82
N PRO A 124 8.58 23.12 -5.96
CA PRO A 124 8.01 22.21 -4.98
C PRO A 124 7.07 22.98 -4.03
N LEU A 125 5.99 22.33 -3.59
CA LEU A 125 5.02 22.91 -2.66
C LEU A 125 4.89 22.06 -1.41
N VAL A 126 4.47 22.69 -0.31
CA VAL A 126 4.16 21.99 0.93
C VAL A 126 3.15 20.86 0.67
N GLY A 127 3.48 19.66 1.15
CA GLY A 127 2.72 18.44 0.96
C GLY A 127 2.96 17.71 -0.37
N ASP A 128 3.85 18.18 -1.24
CA ASP A 128 4.41 17.36 -2.32
C ASP A 128 5.25 16.23 -1.73
N LEU A 129 5.36 15.12 -2.47
CA LEU A 129 6.26 14.02 -2.09
C LEU A 129 7.58 14.16 -2.83
N LEU A 130 8.68 14.22 -2.10
CA LEU A 130 10.02 14.04 -2.66
C LEU A 130 10.28 12.55 -2.82
N VAL A 131 10.61 12.09 -4.02
CA VAL A 131 10.86 10.67 -4.31
C VAL A 131 12.31 10.47 -4.72
N TYR A 132 12.97 9.53 -4.05
CA TYR A 132 14.36 9.19 -4.27
C TYR A 132 14.46 7.86 -5.01
N GLN A 133 15.38 7.79 -5.98
CA GLN A 133 15.56 6.63 -6.84
C GLN A 133 16.14 5.44 -6.07
N SER A 134 16.01 4.25 -6.66
CA SER A 134 16.71 3.06 -6.19
C SER A 134 18.20 3.16 -6.52
N THR A 135 19.06 3.14 -5.50
CA THR A 135 20.52 3.07 -5.65
C THR A 135 21.06 1.74 -5.10
N PRO A 136 22.31 1.32 -5.38
CA PRO A 136 22.85 0.07 -4.85
C PRO A 136 22.80 -0.04 -3.32
N ASN A 137 22.98 1.08 -2.62
CA ASN A 137 22.96 1.13 -1.15
C ASN A 137 21.57 1.50 -0.60
N GLN A 138 20.70 2.10 -1.42
CA GLN A 138 19.29 2.39 -1.11
C GLN A 138 18.36 1.81 -2.17
N TRP A 139 18.36 0.48 -2.28
CA TRP A 139 17.69 -0.30 -3.33
C TRP A 139 16.16 -0.21 -3.34
N VAL A 140 15.55 0.24 -2.24
CA VAL A 140 14.10 0.49 -2.16
C VAL A 140 13.73 1.93 -2.51
N GLY A 141 14.73 2.80 -2.73
CA GLY A 141 14.55 4.25 -2.81
C GLY A 141 14.06 4.84 -1.49
N HIS A 142 13.51 6.05 -1.55
CA HIS A 142 12.96 6.71 -0.37
C HIS A 142 11.86 7.71 -0.73
N VAL A 143 11.06 8.12 0.25
CA VAL A 143 10.03 9.15 0.05
C VAL A 143 9.89 10.04 1.28
N ALA A 144 9.80 11.35 1.06
CA ALA A 144 9.62 12.36 2.09
C ALA A 144 8.47 13.31 1.72
N VAL A 145 7.88 13.99 2.70
CA VAL A 145 6.87 15.04 2.49
C VAL A 145 7.53 16.40 2.62
N VAL A 146 7.32 17.29 1.65
CA VAL A 146 7.75 18.70 1.79
C VAL A 146 6.95 19.36 2.92
N ALA A 147 7.64 19.76 3.97
CA ALA A 147 7.04 20.38 5.16
C ALA A 147 7.02 21.91 5.05
N ASP A 148 8.11 22.52 4.58
CA ASP A 148 8.20 23.97 4.40
C ASP A 148 9.30 24.34 3.39
N ILE A 149 9.26 25.58 2.89
CA ILE A 149 10.33 26.18 2.06
C ILE A 149 10.68 27.52 2.67
N VAL A 150 11.84 27.58 3.32
CA VAL A 150 12.31 28.73 4.06
C VAL A 150 13.44 29.45 3.33
N GLU A 151 13.49 30.76 3.50
CA GLU A 151 14.64 31.58 3.11
C GLU A 151 15.55 31.74 4.33
N LYS A 152 16.84 31.45 4.18
CA LYS A 152 17.84 31.63 5.22
C LYS A 152 18.33 33.08 5.21
N GLU A 153 18.97 33.48 6.30
CA GLU A 153 19.58 34.81 6.47
C GLU A 153 20.65 35.13 5.42
N ASP A 154 21.31 34.11 4.87
CA ASP A 154 22.31 34.22 3.80
C ASP A 154 21.70 34.29 2.39
N GLY A 155 20.36 34.39 2.28
CA GLY A 155 19.61 34.43 1.03
C GLY A 155 19.45 33.06 0.34
N GLN A 156 20.03 31.99 0.88
CA GLN A 156 19.82 30.64 0.34
C GLN A 156 18.43 30.13 0.75
N LYS A 157 17.82 29.30 -0.11
CA LYS A 157 16.59 28.62 0.28
C LYS A 157 16.89 27.22 0.82
N ALA A 158 16.07 26.81 1.76
CA ALA A 158 16.08 25.45 2.28
C ALA A 158 14.67 24.89 2.26
N LEU A 159 14.60 23.58 2.06
CA LEU A 159 13.36 22.83 2.09
C LEU A 159 13.38 21.95 3.33
N TYR A 160 12.33 22.04 4.14
CA TYR A 160 12.14 21.16 5.29
C TYR A 160 11.31 19.97 4.87
N VAL A 161 11.66 18.79 5.36
CA VAL A 161 10.96 17.54 5.06
C VAL A 161 10.45 16.87 6.32
N ALA A 162 9.27 16.26 6.21
CA ALA A 162 8.71 15.35 7.21
C ALA A 162 8.73 13.93 6.66
N GLU A 163 9.38 13.01 7.37
CA GLU A 163 9.64 11.65 6.89
C GLU A 163 9.96 10.68 8.03
N GLN A 164 9.84 9.38 7.74
CA GLN A 164 10.28 8.30 8.63
C GLN A 164 11.37 7.49 7.95
N ASN A 165 12.10 6.70 8.73
CA ASN A 165 13.10 5.76 8.24
C ASN A 165 14.36 6.39 7.62
N VAL A 166 14.77 7.55 8.14
CA VAL A 166 16.09 8.15 7.88
C VAL A 166 16.80 8.35 9.22
N HIS A 167 16.31 9.30 10.02
CA HIS A 167 16.87 9.62 11.34
C HIS A 167 16.13 8.90 12.48
N ASN A 168 16.44 7.62 12.70
CA ASN A 168 15.72 6.72 13.62
C ASN A 168 16.22 6.74 15.09
N ASN A 169 16.68 7.89 15.59
CA ASN A 169 17.02 8.03 17.01
C ASN A 169 17.07 9.50 17.47
N ARG A 170 16.23 10.35 16.87
CA ARG A 170 16.27 11.80 17.09
C ARG A 170 14.86 12.38 16.96
N LEU A 171 14.51 13.28 17.88
CA LEU A 171 13.29 14.07 17.78
C LEU A 171 13.38 15.06 16.61
N TRP A 172 12.25 15.26 15.93
CA TRP A 172 12.13 16.21 14.84
C TRP A 172 12.44 17.63 15.31
N ILE A 173 13.07 18.39 14.42
CA ILE A 173 13.55 19.73 14.72
C ILE A 173 12.35 20.66 14.83
N GLY A 174 12.29 21.41 15.94
CA GLY A 174 11.12 22.22 16.28
C GLY A 174 9.82 21.40 16.42
N GLY A 175 9.91 20.06 16.50
CA GLY A 175 8.78 19.14 16.57
C GLY A 175 8.02 18.91 15.26
N HIS A 176 8.37 19.57 14.14
CA HIS A 176 7.52 19.60 12.94
C HIS A 176 8.22 19.25 11.61
N TYR A 177 9.54 19.05 11.61
CA TYR A 177 10.24 18.51 10.44
C TYR A 177 11.40 17.60 10.84
N ALA A 178 11.65 16.57 10.04
CA ALA A 178 12.67 15.56 10.27
C ALA A 178 14.05 16.03 9.82
N ASP A 179 14.14 16.66 8.64
CA ASP A 179 15.40 17.13 8.07
C ASP A 179 15.25 18.41 7.22
N LYS A 180 16.39 19.03 6.92
CA LYS A 180 16.54 20.24 6.11
C LYS A 180 17.44 19.96 4.93
N LEU A 181 16.92 20.19 3.73
CA LEU A 181 17.61 19.99 2.47
C LEU A 181 17.95 21.34 1.81
N PRO A 182 19.14 21.50 1.19
CA PRO A 182 19.43 22.65 0.35
C PRO A 182 18.46 22.71 -0.85
N LEU A 183 17.92 23.91 -1.11
CA LEU A 183 17.15 24.21 -2.31
C LEU A 183 17.90 25.27 -3.12
N HIS A 184 18.43 24.86 -4.27
CA HIS A 184 19.13 25.73 -5.21
C HIS A 184 18.16 26.24 -6.25
N ILE A 185 18.16 27.57 -6.46
CA ILE A 185 17.39 28.21 -7.53
C ILE A 185 18.38 28.60 -8.62
N GLY A 186 18.21 28.01 -9.80
CA GLY A 186 18.95 28.34 -11.00
C GLY A 186 18.07 29.03 -12.03
N THR A 187 18.61 29.21 -13.22
CA THR A 187 17.89 29.68 -14.41
C THR A 187 18.20 28.72 -15.56
N SER A 188 17.18 28.25 -16.26
CA SER A 188 17.32 27.48 -17.51
C SER A 188 17.73 28.38 -18.68
N ASP A 189 18.13 27.76 -19.79
CA ASP A 189 18.54 28.46 -21.02
C ASP A 189 17.44 29.39 -21.59
N ASP A 190 16.16 29.08 -21.34
CA ASP A 190 15.01 29.90 -21.72
C ASP A 190 14.64 31.01 -20.71
N GLY A 191 15.50 31.25 -19.71
CA GLY A 191 15.34 32.31 -18.73
C GLY A 191 14.36 32.03 -17.59
N LYS A 192 13.82 30.80 -17.50
CA LYS A 192 12.92 30.41 -16.41
C LYS A 192 13.71 29.97 -15.18
N LEU A 193 13.14 30.18 -14.00
CA LEU A 193 13.74 29.67 -12.75
C LEU A 193 13.67 28.15 -12.74
N THR A 194 14.73 27.50 -12.24
CA THR A 194 14.79 26.05 -12.02
C THR A 194 15.06 25.75 -10.56
N TYR A 195 14.52 24.63 -10.06
CA TYR A 195 14.59 24.25 -8.65
C TYR A 195 15.28 22.90 -8.49
N THR A 196 16.44 22.92 -7.83
CA THR A 196 17.25 21.72 -7.58
C THR A 196 17.38 21.48 -6.09
N ILE A 197 16.97 20.31 -5.63
CA ILE A 197 17.12 19.87 -4.24
C ILE A 197 18.25 18.83 -4.19
N THR A 198 19.12 18.95 -3.19
CA THR A 198 20.20 17.98 -2.95
C THR A 198 20.05 17.35 -1.57
N HIS A 199 20.51 16.11 -1.43
CA HIS A 199 20.54 15.42 -0.15
C HIS A 199 22.00 15.24 0.30
N PRO A 200 22.34 15.45 1.59
CA PRO A 200 23.70 15.27 2.08
C PRO A 200 24.16 13.81 2.07
N ASP A 201 23.24 12.85 2.23
CA ASP A 201 23.49 11.43 2.03
C ASP A 201 23.60 11.12 0.51
N PRO A 202 24.75 10.64 0.02
CA PRO A 202 24.96 10.35 -1.40
C PRO A 202 24.10 9.19 -1.93
N ASP A 203 23.57 8.32 -1.06
CA ASP A 203 22.73 7.19 -1.47
C ASP A 203 21.26 7.61 -1.67
N LEU A 204 20.88 8.79 -1.16
CA LEU A 204 19.57 9.41 -1.34
C LEU A 204 19.59 10.38 -2.52
N VAL A 205 19.55 9.82 -3.72
CA VAL A 205 19.50 10.60 -4.97
C VAL A 205 18.05 10.88 -5.35
N LEU A 206 17.71 12.16 -5.50
CA LEU A 206 16.34 12.61 -5.75
C LEU A 206 15.98 12.55 -7.25
N ASP A 207 14.89 11.85 -7.59
CA ASP A 207 14.29 11.89 -8.94
C ASP A 207 13.55 13.20 -9.17
N GLY A 208 12.78 13.64 -8.18
CA GLY A 208 11.98 14.86 -8.22
C GLY A 208 10.89 14.90 -7.17
N TRP A 209 9.87 15.73 -7.39
CA TRP A 209 8.70 15.81 -6.53
C TRP A 209 7.40 15.47 -7.26
N VAL A 210 6.47 14.90 -6.50
CA VAL A 210 5.19 14.37 -6.98
C VAL A 210 4.04 15.10 -6.30
N ARG A 211 3.07 15.54 -7.11
CA ARG A 211 1.89 16.27 -6.66
C ARG A 211 0.62 15.56 -7.12
N ALA A 212 -0.33 15.37 -6.21
CA ALA A 212 -1.66 14.90 -6.54
C ALA A 212 -2.48 16.05 -7.17
N ASP A 213 -2.96 15.85 -8.39
CA ASP A 213 -3.76 16.82 -9.15
C ASP A 213 -5.25 16.63 -8.83
N LEU A 214 -5.68 17.18 -7.70
CA LEU A 214 -7.03 17.01 -7.16
C LEU A 214 -8.11 17.62 -8.07
N ASP A 215 -7.78 18.68 -8.82
CA ASP A 215 -8.72 19.39 -9.69
C ASP A 215 -9.04 18.59 -10.95
N ASN A 216 -8.09 17.76 -11.42
CA ASN A 216 -8.27 16.84 -12.55
C ASN A 216 -8.67 15.43 -12.11
N ALA A 217 -9.29 15.29 -10.94
CA ALA A 217 -9.80 14.00 -10.47
C ALA A 217 -10.97 13.52 -11.34
N VAL A 218 -10.85 12.30 -11.89
CA VAL A 218 -11.87 11.69 -12.75
C VAL A 218 -12.59 10.58 -11.99
N PHE A 219 -13.92 10.64 -11.95
CA PHE A 219 -14.71 9.53 -11.41
C PHE A 219 -14.48 8.26 -12.22
N ARG A 220 -14.34 7.14 -11.53
CA ARG A 220 -14.32 5.84 -12.20
C ARG A 220 -15.71 5.53 -12.72
N ALA A 221 -15.78 4.86 -13.87
CA ALA A 221 -17.05 4.39 -14.40
C ALA A 221 -17.74 3.47 -13.38
N PRO A 222 -19.08 3.48 -13.29
CA PRO A 222 -19.81 2.55 -12.43
C PRO A 222 -19.38 1.12 -12.70
N TRP A 223 -19.32 0.30 -11.66
CA TRP A 223 -19.03 -1.12 -11.85
C TRP A 223 -20.09 -1.76 -12.74
N THR A 224 -19.64 -2.35 -13.83
CA THR A 224 -20.43 -3.27 -14.64
C THR A 224 -19.83 -4.65 -14.47
N ARG A 225 -20.65 -5.69 -14.27
CA ARG A 225 -20.18 -7.08 -14.20
C ARG A 225 -19.33 -7.39 -15.44
N PRO A 226 -18.00 -7.55 -15.30
CA PRO A 226 -17.16 -7.83 -16.46
C PRO A 226 -17.41 -9.28 -16.91
N ALA A 227 -17.16 -9.55 -18.19
CA ALA A 227 -17.12 -10.93 -18.64
C ALA A 227 -15.98 -11.66 -17.89
N PRO A 228 -16.21 -12.87 -17.36
CA PRO A 228 -15.19 -13.59 -16.61
C PRO A 228 -13.95 -13.83 -17.47
N ARG A 229 -12.81 -13.28 -17.04
CA ARG A 229 -11.52 -13.42 -17.75
C ARG A 229 -10.95 -14.83 -17.69
N LEU A 230 -11.30 -15.58 -16.65
CA LEU A 230 -10.94 -16.98 -16.46
C LEU A 230 -12.22 -17.83 -16.36
N PRO A 231 -12.25 -19.06 -16.90
CA PRO A 231 -13.37 -19.97 -16.71
C PRO A 231 -13.64 -20.22 -15.23
N VAL A 232 -14.88 -20.03 -14.77
CA VAL A 232 -15.29 -20.30 -13.38
C VAL A 232 -15.50 -21.81 -13.19
N SER A 233 -14.41 -22.57 -13.17
CA SER A 233 -14.42 -24.01 -12.94
C SER A 233 -14.23 -24.38 -11.47
N GLY A 234 -13.66 -23.47 -10.66
CA GLY A 234 -13.16 -23.74 -9.32
C GLY A 234 -11.84 -24.54 -9.31
N ILE A 235 -11.24 -24.77 -10.48
CA ILE A 235 -9.97 -25.46 -10.69
C ILE A 235 -9.02 -24.48 -11.38
N TYR A 236 -7.81 -24.36 -10.85
CA TYR A 236 -6.77 -23.55 -11.45
C TYR A 236 -5.68 -24.44 -12.02
N ASP A 237 -5.42 -24.31 -13.32
CA ASP A 237 -4.09 -24.62 -13.84
C ASP A 237 -3.06 -23.62 -13.27
N GLN A 238 -1.78 -23.94 -13.40
CA GLN A 238 -0.70 -23.13 -12.88
C GLN A 238 -0.74 -21.69 -13.43
N GLU A 239 -1.08 -21.49 -14.70
CA GLU A 239 -1.13 -20.17 -15.33
C GLU A 239 -2.28 -19.31 -14.79
N SER A 240 -3.47 -19.89 -14.65
CA SER A 240 -4.66 -19.27 -14.07
C SER A 240 -4.48 -18.94 -12.59
N ALA A 241 -3.80 -19.82 -11.85
CA ALA A 241 -3.44 -19.57 -10.46
C ALA A 241 -2.42 -18.43 -10.33
N ILE A 242 -1.39 -18.40 -11.18
CA ILE A 242 -0.42 -17.30 -11.24
C ILE A 242 -1.12 -16.00 -11.63
N ALA A 243 -2.05 -16.02 -12.59
CA ALA A 243 -2.83 -14.85 -12.99
C ALA A 243 -3.66 -14.30 -11.83
N LEU A 244 -4.28 -15.17 -11.03
CA LEU A 244 -5.02 -14.78 -9.83
C LEU A 244 -4.12 -14.37 -8.66
N GLN A 245 -2.94 -14.97 -8.50
CA GLN A 245 -1.95 -14.52 -7.53
C GLN A 245 -1.42 -13.13 -7.88
N LYS A 246 -1.16 -12.85 -9.17
CA LYS A 246 -0.85 -11.50 -9.67
C LYS A 246 -2.01 -10.54 -9.39
N PHE A 247 -3.24 -11.03 -9.51
CA PHE A 247 -4.46 -10.30 -9.16
C PHE A 247 -4.50 -9.91 -7.67
N VAL A 248 -4.14 -10.84 -6.78
CA VAL A 248 -4.12 -10.68 -5.31
C VAL A 248 -2.79 -10.10 -4.79
N GLY A 249 -1.84 -9.80 -5.70
CA GLY A 249 -0.43 -9.58 -5.37
C GLY A 249 0.27 -8.41 -6.05
N SER A 250 -0.40 -7.67 -6.94
CA SER A 250 0.12 -6.53 -7.73
C SER A 250 1.15 -6.84 -8.86
N PHE A 251 1.15 -5.99 -9.90
CA PHE A 251 1.29 -6.33 -11.35
C PHE A 251 2.71 -6.62 -11.91
N PRO A 252 2.81 -7.30 -13.08
CA PRO A 252 4.01 -7.37 -13.93
C PRO A 252 4.31 -6.13 -14.80
N ASP A 253 3.36 -5.23 -15.08
CA ASP A 253 3.50 -4.11 -16.04
C ASP A 253 2.97 -2.73 -15.54
N GLY A 254 2.46 -2.65 -14.31
CA GLY A 254 2.70 -1.48 -13.45
C GLY A 254 1.90 -0.19 -13.63
N SER A 255 0.58 -0.19 -13.85
CA SER A 255 -0.24 1.05 -13.73
C SER A 255 -1.28 1.06 -12.61
N HIS A 256 -1.46 -0.07 -11.94
CA HIS A 256 -2.16 -0.21 -10.66
C HIS A 256 -1.56 -1.36 -9.87
N GLY A 257 -1.93 -1.54 -8.60
CA GLY A 257 -1.71 -2.78 -7.87
C GLY A 257 -3.00 -3.60 -7.95
N GLY A 258 -2.93 -4.89 -8.30
CA GLY A 258 -4.11 -5.77 -8.22
C GLY A 258 -4.66 -5.77 -6.80
N MET A 259 -5.93 -6.14 -6.62
CA MET A 259 -6.59 -6.15 -5.32
C MET A 259 -5.86 -7.05 -4.31
N THR A 260 -5.03 -6.49 -3.45
CA THR A 260 -4.23 -7.25 -2.49
C THR A 260 -5.07 -7.79 -1.33
N ASN A 261 -4.55 -8.77 -0.58
CA ASN A 261 -5.17 -9.18 0.69
C ASN A 261 -5.40 -7.99 1.63
N THR A 262 -4.52 -7.00 1.59
CA THR A 262 -4.67 -5.75 2.35
C THR A 262 -5.83 -4.91 1.82
N ASP A 263 -5.99 -4.81 0.51
CA ASP A 263 -7.11 -4.11 -0.12
C ASP A 263 -8.45 -4.80 0.20
N ILE A 264 -8.50 -6.13 0.14
CA ILE A 264 -9.69 -6.91 0.54
C ILE A 264 -10.02 -6.63 2.01
N ARG A 265 -9.04 -6.67 2.92
CA ARG A 265 -9.27 -6.32 4.34
C ARG A 265 -9.80 -4.91 4.50
N ASN A 266 -9.21 -3.92 3.81
CA ASN A 266 -9.62 -2.53 3.90
C ASN A 266 -11.09 -2.38 3.44
N VAL A 267 -11.47 -3.03 2.35
CA VAL A 267 -12.86 -3.00 1.87
C VAL A 267 -13.80 -3.69 2.85
N LEU A 268 -13.46 -4.88 3.33
CA LEU A 268 -14.27 -5.59 4.31
C LEU A 268 -14.44 -4.81 5.62
N ARG A 269 -13.41 -4.11 6.10
CA ARG A 269 -13.50 -3.23 7.28
C ARG A 269 -14.37 -1.99 7.05
N GLN A 270 -14.41 -1.50 5.82
CA GLN A 270 -15.11 -0.27 5.47
C GLN A 270 -16.58 -0.51 5.08
N TYR A 271 -16.89 -1.66 4.47
CA TYR A 271 -18.22 -1.98 3.90
C TYR A 271 -18.87 -3.23 4.48
N GLY A 272 -18.08 -4.06 5.16
CA GLY A 272 -18.59 -5.23 5.85
C GLY A 272 -19.28 -4.87 7.15
N GLU A 273 -20.15 -5.75 7.61
CA GLU A 273 -20.64 -5.72 8.99
C GLU A 273 -19.48 -6.00 9.98
N PRO A 274 -19.64 -5.70 11.29
CA PRO A 274 -18.58 -5.92 12.28
C PRO A 274 -18.01 -7.36 12.35
N ASN A 275 -18.78 -8.37 11.93
CA ASN A 275 -18.37 -9.77 11.83
C ASN A 275 -17.75 -10.15 10.48
N GLU A 276 -17.88 -9.29 9.47
CA GLU A 276 -17.27 -9.40 8.15
C GLU A 276 -15.96 -8.59 8.05
N ALA A 277 -15.58 -7.87 9.10
CA ALA A 277 -14.39 -7.02 9.16
C ALA A 277 -13.21 -7.73 9.85
N PRO A 278 -12.21 -8.24 9.10
CA PRO A 278 -11.06 -8.94 9.69
C PRO A 278 -10.29 -7.99 10.62
N LYS A 279 -10.02 -8.39 11.85
CA LYS A 279 -9.34 -7.55 12.84
C LYS A 279 -7.83 -7.75 12.84
N SER A 280 -7.37 -8.90 12.36
CA SER A 280 -5.96 -9.27 12.33
C SER A 280 -5.45 -9.48 10.89
N PRO A 281 -4.14 -9.61 10.71
CA PRO A 281 -3.53 -9.98 9.43
C PRO A 281 -3.59 -11.48 9.14
N ASN A 282 -4.22 -12.27 10.00
CA ASN A 282 -4.43 -13.69 9.79
C ASN A 282 -5.21 -13.92 8.48
N VAL A 283 -4.74 -14.86 7.66
CA VAL A 283 -5.37 -15.13 6.36
C VAL A 283 -6.64 -15.99 6.51
N HIS A 284 -6.70 -16.89 7.49
CA HIS A 284 -7.92 -17.65 7.76
C HIS A 284 -9.05 -16.72 8.23
N GLU A 285 -8.75 -15.73 9.07
CA GLU A 285 -9.74 -14.72 9.45
C GLU A 285 -10.24 -13.91 8.24
N LEU A 286 -9.34 -13.49 7.34
CA LEU A 286 -9.70 -12.82 6.09
C LEU A 286 -10.64 -13.70 5.25
N LEU A 287 -10.32 -14.98 5.08
CA LEU A 287 -11.13 -15.91 4.30
C LEU A 287 -12.52 -16.11 4.92
N SER A 288 -12.60 -16.29 6.24
CA SER A 288 -13.88 -16.43 6.95
C SER A 288 -14.75 -15.18 6.82
N SER A 289 -14.15 -14.00 7.00
CA SER A 289 -14.81 -12.70 6.84
C SER A 289 -15.30 -12.47 5.42
N LEU A 290 -14.47 -12.79 4.43
CA LEU A 290 -14.82 -12.68 3.00
C LEU A 290 -15.98 -13.61 2.63
N ARG A 291 -16.04 -14.83 3.19
CA ARG A 291 -17.17 -15.74 2.97
C ARG A 291 -18.47 -15.18 3.50
N LEU A 292 -18.46 -14.62 4.72
CA LEU A 292 -19.65 -13.98 5.30
C LEU A 292 -20.13 -12.81 4.43
N PHE A 293 -19.19 -11.96 4.01
CA PHE A 293 -19.46 -10.85 3.10
C PHE A 293 -20.07 -11.31 1.76
N LEU A 294 -19.48 -12.31 1.10
CA LEU A 294 -19.98 -12.81 -0.19
C LEU A 294 -21.32 -13.55 -0.09
N LYS A 295 -21.65 -14.11 1.08
CA LYS A 295 -22.97 -14.70 1.34
C LYS A 295 -24.06 -13.64 1.39
N ARG A 296 -23.76 -12.48 2.00
CA ARG A 296 -24.65 -11.31 2.04
C ARG A 296 -24.76 -10.65 0.67
N HIS A 297 -23.65 -10.55 -0.06
CA HIS A 297 -23.57 -9.96 -1.39
C HIS A 297 -23.53 -11.04 -2.49
N SER A 298 -24.54 -11.92 -2.54
CA SER A 298 -24.57 -13.11 -3.41
C SER A 298 -24.41 -12.80 -4.91
N ALA A 299 -24.84 -11.62 -5.34
CA ALA A 299 -24.62 -11.13 -6.70
C ALA A 299 -23.13 -11.08 -7.07
N LEU A 300 -22.22 -10.85 -6.10
CA LEU A 300 -20.77 -10.83 -6.34
C LEU A 300 -20.17 -12.25 -6.44
N SER A 301 -20.87 -13.27 -5.94
CA SER A 301 -20.40 -14.64 -5.85
C SER A 301 -21.03 -15.60 -6.87
N SER A 302 -22.09 -15.17 -7.58
CA SER A 302 -22.72 -15.97 -8.64
C SER A 302 -22.11 -15.69 -10.02
N PRO A 303 -21.78 -16.72 -10.82
CA PRO A 303 -21.25 -16.56 -12.18
C PRO A 303 -22.29 -16.05 -13.18
N THR A 304 -23.57 -16.18 -12.85
CA THR A 304 -24.72 -15.67 -13.63
C THR A 304 -25.55 -14.72 -12.77
N ASN A 305 -26.49 -13.97 -13.36
CA ASN A 305 -27.46 -13.16 -12.60
C ASN A 305 -28.51 -14.02 -11.86
N ASP A 306 -28.30 -15.33 -11.73
CA ASP A 306 -29.23 -16.19 -10.99
C ASP A 306 -29.10 -15.95 -9.48
N ASN A 307 -30.25 -15.68 -8.86
CA ASN A 307 -30.42 -15.35 -7.44
C ASN A 307 -30.15 -16.54 -6.48
N ALA A 308 -29.64 -17.66 -6.97
CA ALA A 308 -29.34 -18.80 -6.11
C ALA A 308 -28.09 -18.49 -5.27
N VAL A 309 -28.28 -18.30 -3.96
CA VAL A 309 -27.18 -18.09 -3.01
C VAL A 309 -26.30 -19.35 -3.01
N PRO A 310 -25.02 -19.26 -3.43
CA PRO A 310 -24.14 -20.42 -3.40
C PRO A 310 -23.96 -20.91 -1.95
N ASP A 311 -23.93 -22.23 -1.74
CA ASP A 311 -23.58 -22.78 -0.43
C ASP A 311 -22.09 -22.54 -0.15
N LEU A 312 -21.79 -21.56 0.72
CA LEU A 312 -20.44 -21.14 1.08
C LEU A 312 -19.94 -21.74 2.40
N ASN A 313 -20.42 -22.93 2.78
CA ASN A 313 -19.92 -23.69 3.93
C ASN A 313 -18.39 -23.92 3.86
N GLU A 314 -17.80 -24.26 5.02
CA GLU A 314 -16.35 -24.33 5.19
C GLU A 314 -15.69 -25.26 4.17
N CYS A 315 -14.79 -24.70 3.35
CA CYS A 315 -14.03 -25.49 2.39
C CYS A 315 -13.09 -26.44 3.17
N PRO A 316 -13.09 -27.76 2.91
CA PRO A 316 -12.36 -28.76 3.69
C PRO A 316 -10.82 -28.65 3.61
N GLY A 317 -10.26 -27.58 3.04
CA GLY A 317 -8.81 -27.28 2.99
C GLY A 317 -8.01 -28.21 2.06
N ASN A 318 -8.58 -29.33 1.63
CA ASN A 318 -7.96 -30.34 0.78
C ASN A 318 -8.05 -30.04 -0.73
N THR A 319 -8.84 -29.04 -1.13
CA THR A 319 -9.01 -28.66 -2.54
C THR A 319 -8.00 -27.56 -2.92
N ARG A 320 -7.41 -27.61 -4.13
CA ARG A 320 -6.42 -26.68 -4.74
C ARG A 320 -6.94 -25.25 -5.00
N CYS A 321 -7.81 -24.79 -4.15
CA CYS A 321 -8.74 -23.73 -4.41
C CYS A 321 -8.23 -22.39 -3.90
N VAL A 322 -8.83 -21.29 -4.37
CA VAL A 322 -8.53 -19.88 -4.07
C VAL A 322 -7.98 -19.59 -2.67
N CYS A 323 -8.41 -20.34 -1.65
CA CYS A 323 -7.82 -20.30 -0.32
C CYS A 323 -6.28 -20.37 -0.37
N ARG A 324 -5.66 -21.29 -1.12
CA ARG A 324 -4.18 -21.37 -1.26
C ARG A 324 -3.55 -20.15 -1.93
N VAL A 325 -4.22 -19.60 -2.96
CA VAL A 325 -3.79 -18.38 -3.67
C VAL A 325 -3.85 -17.16 -2.73
N ILE A 326 -4.94 -17.01 -1.99
CA ILE A 326 -5.09 -15.97 -0.95
C ILE A 326 -4.10 -16.21 0.21
N MET A 327 -3.85 -17.47 0.58
CA MET A 327 -2.86 -17.90 1.58
C MET A 327 -1.41 -17.85 1.09
N ARG A 328 -1.18 -17.61 -0.21
CA ARG A 328 0.14 -17.57 -0.87
C ARG A 328 0.97 -18.85 -0.69
N GLU A 329 0.33 -20.00 -0.69
CA GLU A 329 1.00 -21.31 -0.62
C GLU A 329 1.58 -21.72 -1.98
N GLU A 330 2.67 -22.50 -1.98
CA GLU A 330 3.25 -23.07 -3.20
C GLU A 330 2.32 -24.07 -3.88
N ILE A 331 2.25 -24.01 -5.21
CA ILE A 331 1.39 -24.87 -6.03
C ILE A 331 2.21 -26.11 -6.44
N GLY A 332 2.04 -27.23 -5.72
CA GLY A 332 2.69 -28.52 -6.06
C GLY A 332 1.93 -29.35 -7.10
N GLU A 333 2.52 -30.48 -7.55
CA GLU A 333 2.08 -31.35 -8.68
C GLU A 333 1.19 -32.57 -8.31
N GLU A 334 0.32 -32.49 -7.30
CA GLU A 334 -0.62 -33.57 -6.95
C GLU A 334 -1.84 -33.76 -7.92
N PRO A 335 -2.58 -34.89 -7.90
CA PRO A 335 -3.72 -35.13 -8.80
C PRO A 335 -4.97 -34.29 -8.46
N ALA A 336 -5.94 -34.25 -9.39
CA ALA A 336 -7.06 -33.29 -9.41
C ALA A 336 -8.19 -33.58 -8.39
N PRO A 337 -8.53 -32.66 -7.47
CA PRO A 337 -9.69 -32.78 -6.58
C PRO A 337 -10.95 -32.09 -7.15
N THR A 338 -12.12 -32.47 -6.63
CA THR A 338 -13.43 -31.88 -6.97
C THR A 338 -13.57 -30.45 -6.40
N PRO A 339 -13.92 -29.43 -7.21
CA PRO A 339 -14.03 -28.06 -6.75
C PRO A 339 -15.28 -27.84 -5.89
N CYS A 340 -15.13 -27.17 -4.73
CA CYS A 340 -16.28 -26.79 -3.90
C CYS A 340 -16.89 -25.44 -4.31
N ASN A 341 -18.13 -25.19 -3.88
CA ASN A 341 -18.89 -23.97 -4.19
C ASN A 341 -18.19 -22.70 -3.69
N THR A 342 -17.59 -22.75 -2.50
CA THR A 342 -16.81 -21.65 -1.92
C THR A 342 -15.67 -21.20 -2.85
N THR A 343 -15.01 -22.13 -3.52
CA THR A 343 -13.94 -21.82 -4.46
C THR A 343 -14.46 -21.13 -5.71
N LYS A 344 -15.53 -21.66 -6.29
CA LYS A 344 -16.13 -21.08 -7.51
C LYS A 344 -16.64 -19.67 -7.24
N ALA A 345 -17.23 -19.44 -6.07
CA ALA A 345 -17.68 -18.13 -5.62
C ALA A 345 -16.52 -17.13 -5.47
N LEU A 346 -15.44 -17.53 -4.78
CA LEU A 346 -14.26 -16.69 -4.63
C LEU A 346 -13.56 -16.41 -5.97
N GLN A 347 -13.50 -17.40 -6.86
CA GLN A 347 -12.99 -17.23 -8.23
C GLN A 347 -13.81 -16.18 -8.98
N THR A 348 -15.13 -16.32 -8.94
CA THR A 348 -16.08 -15.42 -9.59
C THR A 348 -15.92 -14.00 -9.08
N PHE A 349 -15.84 -13.84 -7.76
CA PHE A 349 -15.59 -12.56 -7.12
C PHE A 349 -14.29 -11.90 -7.61
N LEU A 350 -13.16 -12.60 -7.56
CA LEU A 350 -11.86 -12.08 -8.00
C LEU A 350 -11.81 -11.82 -9.52
N ASN A 351 -12.56 -12.61 -10.31
CA ASN A 351 -12.71 -12.38 -11.75
C ASN A 351 -13.59 -11.16 -12.06
N ASN A 352 -14.51 -10.79 -11.17
CA ASN A 352 -15.49 -9.71 -11.41
C ASN A 352 -15.07 -8.36 -10.84
N VAL A 353 -14.17 -8.37 -9.86
CA VAL A 353 -13.76 -7.19 -9.10
C VAL A 353 -12.28 -7.00 -9.28
N HIS A 354 -11.91 -6.02 -10.09
CA HIS A 354 -10.53 -5.83 -10.48
C HIS A 354 -9.80 -4.75 -9.69
N HIS A 355 -10.55 -3.82 -9.13
CA HIS A 355 -10.07 -2.70 -8.33
C HIS A 355 -10.94 -2.53 -7.08
N PRO A 356 -10.42 -1.99 -5.94
CA PRO A 356 -11.24 -1.72 -4.75
C PRO A 356 -12.48 -0.85 -5.01
N HIS A 357 -12.42 0.02 -6.02
CA HIS A 357 -13.56 0.82 -6.48
C HIS A 357 -14.69 -0.05 -7.06
N ASP A 358 -14.35 -1.08 -7.84
CA ASP A 358 -15.31 -1.98 -8.47
C ASP A 358 -16.17 -2.64 -7.40
N LEU A 359 -15.53 -3.05 -6.30
CA LEU A 359 -16.19 -3.67 -5.17
C LEU A 359 -17.21 -2.74 -4.51
N ARG A 360 -16.81 -1.50 -4.21
CA ARG A 360 -17.73 -0.53 -3.59
C ARG A 360 -18.91 -0.22 -4.49
N SER A 361 -18.65 0.06 -5.76
CA SER A 361 -19.71 0.34 -6.75
C SER A 361 -20.64 -0.85 -6.90
N ALA A 362 -20.11 -2.08 -6.92
CA ALA A 362 -20.91 -3.29 -6.98
C ALA A 362 -21.78 -3.47 -5.73
N VAL A 363 -21.23 -3.25 -4.54
CA VAL A 363 -21.98 -3.32 -3.27
C VAL A 363 -23.12 -2.31 -3.24
N GLN A 364 -22.87 -1.05 -3.65
CA GLN A 364 -23.90 -0.01 -3.68
C GLN A 364 -25.03 -0.35 -4.66
N LEU A 365 -24.69 -0.86 -5.85
CA LEU A 365 -25.69 -1.28 -6.84
C LEU A 365 -26.52 -2.47 -6.34
N VAL A 366 -25.88 -3.46 -5.72
CA VAL A 366 -26.54 -4.67 -5.19
C VAL A 366 -27.43 -4.35 -3.98
N GLN A 367 -27.11 -3.32 -3.18
CA GLN A 367 -27.95 -2.87 -2.07
C GLN A 367 -29.18 -2.07 -2.52
N GLN A 368 -29.18 -1.54 -3.75
CA GLN A 368 -30.29 -0.78 -4.34
C GLN A 368 -31.25 -1.63 -5.17
N SER A 369 -30.83 -2.85 -5.55
CA SER A 369 -31.63 -3.88 -6.23
C SER A 369 -32.27 -4.84 -5.24
#